data_AF-A0A800J2K1-F1
#
_entry.id   AF-A0A800J2K1-F1
#
_cell.length_a   1.000
_cell.length_b   1.000
_cell.length_c   1.000
_cell.angle_alpha   90.00
_cell.angle_beta   90.00
_cell.angle_gamma   90.00
#
_symmetry.space_group_name_H-M   'P 1'
#
loop_
_entity.id
_entity.type
_entity.pdbx_description
1 polymer ?
#
loop_
_entity_poly.entity_id
_entity_poly.type
_entity_poly.pdbx_seq_one_letter_code
_entity_poly.pdbx_strand_id
1 'polypeptide(L)'
;MTDLDRRQQDIVDEFAMLDDWMLRYQHLIEHAKTMPPLPPERRTDDAIVRGCQSKVWVHTGLRDGSFRLEADSDAQIVRGLASLLVRAVDG
;
A
#
# COMPACT_ATOMS: atom_id res chain seq x y z
N MET A 1 0.80 -10.00 -20.99
CA MET A 1 0.86 -9.04 -19.87
C MET A 1 -0.11 -9.52 -18.82
N THR A 2 0.36 -9.84 -17.63
CA THR A 2 -0.52 -10.30 -16.54
C THR A 2 -1.32 -9.13 -15.99
N ASP A 3 -2.38 -9.39 -15.23
CA ASP A 3 -3.16 -8.33 -14.60
C ASP A 3 -2.34 -7.54 -13.56
N LEU A 4 -1.38 -8.21 -12.89
CA LEU A 4 -0.41 -7.57 -11.99
C LEU A 4 0.50 -6.58 -12.75
N ASP A 5 1.08 -7.01 -13.87
CA ASP A 5 1.97 -6.16 -14.68
C ASP A 5 1.23 -4.89 -15.14
N ARG A 6 -0.04 -5.03 -15.53
CA ARG A 6 -0.88 -3.90 -15.93
C ARG A 6 -1.11 -2.92 -14.78
N ARG A 7 -1.50 -3.41 -13.61
CA ARG A 7 -1.72 -2.56 -12.42
C ARG A 7 -0.44 -1.82 -11.99
N GLN A 8 0.72 -2.48 -12.07
CA GLN A 8 2.01 -1.85 -11.81
C GLN A 8 2.32 -0.74 -12.82
N GLN A 9 2.12 -1.01 -14.11
CA GLN A 9 2.35 -0.01 -15.15
C GLN A 9 1.42 1.20 -15.01
N ASP A 10 0.13 0.98 -14.69
CA ASP A 10 -0.83 2.05 -14.45
C ASP A 10 -0.36 2.98 -13.31
N ILE A 11 0.21 2.43 -12.23
CA ILE A 11 0.79 3.22 -11.12
C ILE A 11 2.03 3.99 -11.59
N VAL A 12 2.92 3.35 -12.34
CA VAL A 12 4.14 4.01 -12.84
C VAL A 12 3.78 5.17 -13.76
N ASP A 13 2.86 4.97 -14.70
CA ASP A 13 2.43 5.99 -15.66
C ASP A 13 1.76 7.18 -14.95
N GLU A 14 0.90 6.91 -13.96
CA GLU A 14 0.25 7.94 -13.13
C GLU A 14 1.28 8.83 -12.42
N PHE A 15 2.30 8.25 -11.78
CA PHE A 15 3.34 9.02 -11.11
C PHE A 15 4.33 9.68 -12.09
N ALA A 16 4.54 9.11 -13.28
CA ALA A 16 5.40 9.67 -14.31
C ALA A 16 4.84 10.97 -14.90
N MET A 17 3.51 11.15 -14.91
CA MET A 17 2.84 12.39 -15.32
C MET A 17 3.02 13.55 -14.33
N LEU A 18 3.51 13.28 -13.12
CA LEU A 18 3.79 14.30 -12.11
C LEU A 18 5.26 14.74 -12.23
N ASP A 19 5.49 15.93 -12.78
CA ASP A 19 6.83 16.46 -13.04
C ASP A 19 7.55 16.99 -11.78
N ASP A 20 6.80 17.28 -10.72
CA ASP A 20 7.32 17.84 -9.47
C ASP A 20 7.31 16.80 -8.34
N TRP A 21 8.42 16.77 -7.58
CA TRP A 21 8.58 15.87 -6.45
C TRP A 21 7.51 16.07 -5.37
N MET A 22 7.16 17.32 -5.08
CA MET A 22 6.15 17.64 -4.07
C MET A 22 4.77 17.21 -4.53
N LEU A 23 4.45 17.28 -5.83
CA LEU A 23 3.22 16.70 -6.38
C LEU A 23 3.18 15.18 -6.22
N ARG A 24 4.28 14.46 -6.52
CA ARG A 24 4.37 13.00 -6.28
C ARG A 24 4.18 12.65 -4.82
N TYR A 25 4.80 13.42 -3.93
CA TYR A 25 4.65 13.24 -2.49
C TYR A 25 3.21 13.47 -2.04
N GLN A 26 2.58 14.57 -2.44
CA GLN A 26 1.18 14.86 -2.10
C GLN A 26 0.24 13.76 -2.61
N HIS A 27 0.45 13.32 -3.85
CA HIS A 27 -0.32 12.25 -4.44
C HIS A 27 -0.18 10.93 -3.66
N LEU A 28 1.03 10.58 -3.23
CA LEU A 28 1.28 9.43 -2.34
C LEU A 28 0.52 9.56 -1.00
N ILE A 29 0.47 10.75 -0.42
CA ILE A 29 -0.28 11.01 0.82
C ILE A 29 -1.79 10.88 0.61
N GLU A 30 -2.32 11.30 -0.54
CA GLU A 30 -3.74 11.07 -0.88
C GLU A 30 -4.04 9.57 -0.98
N HIS A 31 -3.17 8.77 -1.61
CA HIS A 31 -3.30 7.31 -1.61
C HIS A 31 -3.24 6.71 -0.20
N ALA A 32 -2.50 7.31 0.74
CA ALA A 32 -2.50 6.84 2.14
C ALA A 32 -3.86 7.05 2.82
N LYS A 33 -4.62 8.08 2.43
CA LYS A 33 -5.93 8.41 3.02
C LYS A 33 -7.05 7.49 2.53
N THR A 34 -6.93 6.90 1.34
CA THR A 34 -7.93 5.97 0.80
C THR A 34 -7.87 4.58 1.44
N MET A 35 -6.76 4.27 2.13
CA MET A 35 -6.59 3.00 2.83
C MET A 35 -7.58 2.84 3.98
N PRO A 36 -8.31 1.71 4.07
CA PRO A 36 -9.08 1.38 5.25
C PRO A 36 -8.18 1.36 6.49
N PRO A 37 -8.61 1.94 7.63
CA PRO A 37 -7.85 1.84 8.86
C PRO A 37 -7.85 0.39 9.36
N LEU A 38 -6.69 -0.07 9.85
CA LEU A 38 -6.61 -1.39 10.46
C LEU A 38 -7.10 -1.31 11.92
N PRO A 39 -8.06 -2.17 12.35
CA PRO A 39 -8.54 -2.21 13.73
C PRO A 39 -7.40 -2.41 14.73
N PRO A 40 -7.45 -1.79 15.93
CA PRO A 40 -6.39 -1.91 16.93
C PRO A 40 -6.03 -3.36 17.27
N GLU A 41 -7.00 -4.26 17.29
CA GLU A 41 -6.85 -5.68 17.62
C GLU A 41 -6.03 -6.44 16.57
N ARG A 42 -5.90 -5.88 15.37
CA ARG A 42 -5.11 -6.44 14.26
C ARG A 42 -3.73 -5.80 14.13
N ARG A 43 -3.39 -4.85 15.00
CA ARG A 43 -2.05 -4.22 15.07
C ARG A 43 -1.15 -4.98 16.04
N THR A 44 -0.97 -6.26 15.78
CA THR A 44 -0.22 -7.18 16.64
C THR A 44 1.25 -7.29 16.20
N ASP A 45 2.15 -7.66 17.11
CA ASP A 45 3.60 -7.71 16.84
C ASP A 45 4.00 -8.77 15.81
N ASP A 46 3.21 -9.84 15.67
CA ASP A 46 3.40 -10.89 14.66
C ASP A 46 3.07 -10.40 13.23
N ALA A 47 2.21 -9.40 13.10
CA ALA A 47 1.87 -8.79 11.81
C ALA A 47 2.86 -7.69 11.39
N ILE A 48 3.89 -7.39 12.20
CA ILE A 48 4.86 -6.32 11.91
C ILE A 48 5.89 -6.77 10.87
N VAL A 49 6.06 -5.98 9.82
CA VAL A 49 7.19 -6.08 8.89
C VAL A 49 8.46 -5.59 9.58
N ARG A 50 9.41 -6.51 9.78
CA ARG A 50 10.69 -6.21 10.46
C ARG A 50 11.63 -5.45 9.53
N GLY A 51 12.43 -4.55 10.11
CA GLY A 51 13.44 -3.76 9.38
C GLY A 51 12.96 -2.39 8.90
N CYS A 52 11.68 -2.06 9.07
CA CYS A 52 11.18 -0.70 8.86
C CYS A 52 11.46 0.18 10.09
N GLN A 53 11.80 1.46 9.86
CA GLN A 53 11.94 2.45 10.94
C GLN A 53 10.58 2.76 11.59
N SER A 54 9.52 2.81 10.79
CA SER A 54 8.14 2.90 11.23
C SER A 54 7.53 1.51 11.38
N LYS A 55 6.48 1.37 12.19
CA LYS A 55 5.74 0.10 12.25
C LYS A 55 4.88 -0.02 11.01
N VAL A 56 4.92 -1.19 10.38
CA VAL A 56 4.05 -1.56 9.26
C VAL A 56 3.40 -2.88 9.61
N TRP A 57 2.07 -2.91 9.66
CA TRP A 57 1.30 -4.13 9.87
C TRP A 57 0.80 -4.63 8.52
N VAL A 58 1.00 -5.91 8.25
CA VAL A 58 0.57 -6.55 7.01
C VAL A 58 -0.22 -7.81 7.33
N HIS A 59 -1.38 -7.93 6.69
CA HIS A 59 -2.23 -9.12 6.74
C HIS A 59 -2.45 -9.62 5.32
N THR A 60 -2.22 -10.91 5.11
CA THR A 60 -2.42 -11.56 3.82
C THR A 60 -3.36 -12.74 3.97
N GLY A 61 -4.13 -13.04 2.93
CA GLY A 61 -4.93 -14.25 2.88
C GLY A 61 -5.44 -14.55 1.48
N LEU A 62 -6.08 -15.70 1.34
CA LEU A 62 -6.88 -16.02 0.17
C LEU A 62 -8.35 -15.87 0.55
N ARG A 63 -9.11 -15.11 -0.23
CA ARG A 63 -10.58 -15.02 -0.11
C ARG A 63 -11.17 -15.21 -1.50
N ASP A 64 -12.10 -16.16 -1.62
CA ASP A 64 -12.81 -16.45 -2.87
C ASP A 64 -11.89 -16.74 -4.08
N GLY A 65 -10.72 -17.34 -3.81
CA GLY A 65 -9.72 -17.65 -4.84
C GLY A 65 -8.78 -16.49 -5.22
N SER A 66 -8.98 -15.32 -4.62
CA SER A 66 -8.18 -14.11 -4.83
C SER A 66 -7.23 -13.83 -3.67
N PHE A 67 -6.06 -13.26 -3.98
CA PHE A 67 -5.12 -12.81 -2.95
C PHE A 67 -5.62 -11.51 -2.34
N ARG A 68 -5.62 -11.45 -1.01
CA ARG A 68 -6.02 -10.27 -0.25
C ARG A 68 -4.84 -9.72 0.53
N LEU A 69 -4.58 -8.42 0.37
CA LEU A 69 -3.56 -7.70 1.13
C LEU A 69 -4.20 -6.52 1.87
N GLU A 70 -4.03 -6.51 3.19
CA GLU A 70 -4.39 -5.37 4.04
C GLU A 70 -3.10 -4.88 4.72
N ALA A 71 -2.88 -3.57 4.71
CA ALA A 71 -1.68 -2.98 5.30
C ALA A 71 -1.98 -1.64 5.98
N ASP A 72 -1.25 -1.33 7.05
CA ASP A 72 -1.31 -0.04 7.73
C ASP A 72 0.05 0.32 8.34
N SER A 73 0.28 1.61 8.62
CA SER A 73 1.52 2.09 9.24
C SER A 73 1.27 3.28 10.15
N ASP A 74 2.11 3.43 11.18
CA ASP A 74 2.13 4.62 12.04
C ASP A 74 2.79 5.84 11.36
N ALA A 75 3.42 5.66 10.20
CA ALA A 75 3.96 6.73 9.37
C ALA A 75 3.14 6.93 8.09
N GLN A 76 2.70 8.17 7.83
CA GLN A 76 1.86 8.49 6.66
C GLN A 76 2.53 8.15 5.32
N ILE A 77 3.83 8.45 5.17
CA ILE A 77 4.56 8.15 3.94
C ILE A 77 4.63 6.64 3.67
N VAL A 78 4.84 5.86 4.72
CA VAL A 78 4.94 4.39 4.61
C VAL A 78 3.57 3.78 4.37
N ARG A 79 2.50 4.35 4.95
CA ARG A 79 1.12 4.00 4.62
C ARG A 79 0.78 4.29 3.16
N GLY A 80 1.31 5.37 2.58
CA GLY A 80 1.19 5.66 1.16
C GLY A 80 1.93 4.66 0.27
N LEU A 81 3.15 4.27 0.62
CA LEU A 81 3.86 3.21 -0.12
C LEU A 81 3.14 1.87 -0.03
N ALA A 82 2.60 1.54 1.15
CA ALA A 82 1.82 0.33 1.36
C ALA A 82 0.52 0.31 0.53
N SER A 83 -0.12 1.47 0.33
CA SER A 83 -1.33 1.53 -0.50
C SER A 83 -1.05 1.28 -1.98
N LEU A 84 0.11 1.70 -2.49
CA LEU A 84 0.55 1.36 -3.85
C LEU A 84 0.79 -0.15 -3.99
N LEU A 85 1.40 -0.78 -2.98
CA LEU A 85 1.58 -2.24 -2.95
C LEU A 85 0.22 -2.95 -2.95
N VAL A 86 -0.70 -2.55 -2.07
CA VAL A 86 -2.07 -3.09 -2.01
C VAL A 86 -2.76 -2.96 -3.36
N ARG A 87 -2.74 -1.78 -3.99
CA ARG A 87 -3.32 -1.57 -5.33
C ARG A 87 -2.69 -2.48 -6.40
N ALA A 88 -1.38 -2.70 -6.33
CA ALA A 88 -0.68 -3.53 -7.30
C ALA A 88 -1.07 -5.01 -7.15
N VAL A 89 -1.16 -5.54 -5.93
CA VAL A 89 -1.20 -7.00 -5.69
C VAL A 89 -2.52 -7.55 -5.16
N ASP A 90 -3.37 -6.75 -4.52
CA ASP A 90 -4.69 -7.20 -4.02
C ASP A 90 -5.60 -7.55 -5.20
N GLY A 91 -6.09 -8.79 -5.26
CA GLY A 91 -6.87 -9.30 -6.39
C GLY A 91 -6.77 -10.79 -6.61
#